data_AF-A0A2P9AS71-F1
#
_entry.id   AF-A0A2P9AS71-F1
#
_cell.length_a   1.000
_cell.length_b   1.000
_cell.length_c   1.000
_cell.angle_alpha   90.00
_cell.angle_beta   90.00
_cell.angle_gamma   90.00
#
_symmetry.space_group_name_H-M   'P 1'
#
loop_
_entity.id
_entity.type
_entity.pdbx_description
1 polymer ?
#
loop_
_entity_poly.entity_id
_entity_poly.type
_entity_poly.pdbx_seq_one_letter_code
_entity_poly.pdbx_strand_id
1 'polypeptide(L)' 'MPPETFAAFKAAFAKGRFFNEHIRNHFRYRLVGTQ' A
#
# COMPACT_ATOMS: atom_id res chain seq x y z
N MET A 1 -1.02 2.16 8.30
CA MET A 1 0.08 1.51 7.56
C MET A 1 1.38 1.82 8.29
N PRO A 2 2.23 0.83 8.61
CA PRO A 2 3.53 1.05 9.23
C PRO A 2 4.45 1.88 8.31
N PRO A 3 5.32 2.73 8.88
CA PRO A 3 6.27 3.52 8.10
C PRO A 3 7.26 2.63 7.32
N GLU A 4 7.59 1.44 7.82
CA GLU A 4 8.46 0.50 7.11
C GLU A 4 7.81 -0.01 5.82
N THR A 5 6.50 -0.34 5.85
CA THR A 5 5.77 -0.76 4.65
C THR A 5 5.73 0.35 3.60
N PHE A 6 5.64 1.61 4.05
CA PHE A 6 5.65 2.76 3.14
C PHE A 6 7.03 2.96 2.50
N ALA A 7 8.10 2.86 3.30
CA ALA A 7 9.47 2.94 2.79
C ALA A 7 9.78 1.81 1.79
N ALA A 8 9.37 0.57 2.11
CA ALA A 8 9.52 -0.58 1.23
C ALA A 8 8.73 -0.43 -0.08
N PHE A 9 7.49 0.06 -0.03
CA PHE A 9 6.70 0.36 -1.23
C PHE A 9 7.34 1.47 -2.08
N LYS A 10 7.90 2.50 -1.44
CA LYS A 10 8.60 3.59 -2.13
C LYS A 10 9.81 3.07 -2.91
N ALA A 11 10.59 2.18 -2.29
CA ALA A 11 11.79 1.56 -2.86
C ALA A 11 11.50 0.41 -3.85
N ALA A 12 10.30 -0.18 -3.81
CA ALA A 12 9.95 -1.30 -4.69
C ALA A 12 9.96 -0.90 -6.17
N PHE A 13 10.69 -1.67 -6.98
CA PHE A 13 10.70 -1.55 -8.44
C PHE A 13 9.34 -1.93 -9.04
N ALA A 14 8.76 -3.05 -8.59
CA ALA A 14 7.46 -3.54 -9.03
C ALA A 14 6.33 -3.14 -8.04
N LYS A 15 5.94 -1.86 -8.05
CA LYS A 15 4.95 -1.29 -7.12
C LYS A 15 3.61 -2.04 -7.11
N GLY A 16 3.09 -2.44 -8.27
CA GLY A 16 1.82 -3.17 -8.37
C GLY A 16 1.86 -4.55 -7.69
N ARG A 17 2.98 -5.28 -7.86
CA ARG A 17 3.20 -6.57 -7.20
C ARG A 17 3.32 -6.40 -5.69
N PHE A 18 4.15 -5.47 -5.24
CA PHE A 18 4.29 -5.16 -3.80
C PHE A 18 2.96 -4.76 -3.17
N PHE A 19 2.19 -3.91 -3.86
CA PHE A 19 0.87 -3.49 -3.37
C PHE A 19 -0.06 -4.69 -3.20
N ASN A 20 -0.10 -5.62 -4.15
CA ASN A 20 -0.97 -6.79 -4.07
C ASN A 20 -0.56 -7.77 -2.98
N GLU A 21 0.74 -8.02 -2.80
CA GLU A 21 1.25 -8.99 -1.82
C GLU A 21 1.29 -8.43 -0.39
N HIS A 22 1.54 -7.12 -0.22
CA HIS A 22 1.84 -6.55 1.10
C HIS A 22 0.88 -5.45 1.58
N ILE A 23 -0.01 -4.93 0.72
CA ILE A 23 -0.87 -3.78 1.08
C ILE A 23 -2.36 -4.08 0.88
N ARG A 24 -2.73 -4.75 -0.21
CA ARG A 24 -4.13 -5.06 -0.56
C ARG A 24 -4.80 -5.84 0.57
N ASN A 25 -5.90 -5.31 1.11
CA ASN A 25 -6.69 -5.92 2.20
C ASN A 25 -5.97 -6.11 3.55
N HIS A 26 -4.69 -5.70 3.68
CA HIS A 26 -3.93 -5.79 4.93
C HIS A 26 -4.13 -4.58 5.86
N PHE A 27 -4.63 -3.47 5.32
CA PHE A 27 -4.82 -2.24 6.08
C PHE A 27 -6.24 -1.72 5.95
N ARG A 28 -6.78 -1.18 7.05
CA ARG A 28 -8.02 -0.40 7.00
C ARG A 28 -7.77 0.83 6.13
N TYR A 29 -8.61 0.99 5.11
CA TYR A 29 -8.64 2.17 4.27
C TYR A 29 -10.06 2.73 4.26
N ARG A 30 -10.14 4.03 4.06
CA ARG A 30 -11.37 4.73 3.73
C ARG A 30 -11.18 5.35 2.36
N LEU A 31 -12.20 5.29 1.52
CA LEU A 31 -12.20 6.06 0.29
C LEU A 31 -12.27 7.55 0.66
N VAL A 32 -11.22 8.30 0.33
CA VAL A 32 -11.14 9.74 0.55
C VAL A 32 -11.37 10.39 -0.81
N GLY A 33 -12.64 10.44 -1.21
CA GLY A 33 -13.09 10.91 -2.52
C GLY A 33 -14.61 10.75 -2.61
N THR A 34 -15.29 11.77 -3.12
CA THR A 34 -16.74 11.85 -3.21
C THR A 34 -17.31 10.80 -4.17
N GLN A 35 -18.53 10.38 -3.83
CA GLN A 35 -19.52 9.66 -4.62
C GLN A 35 -19.45 9.93 -6.13
#